data_AF-A0A8T4M749-F1
#
_entry.id   AF-A0A8T4M749-F1
#
_cell.length_a   1.000
_cell.length_b   1.000
_cell.length_c   1.000
_cell.angle_alpha   90.00
_cell.angle_beta   90.00
_cell.angle_gamma   90.00
#
_symmetry.space_group_name_H-M   'P 1'
#
loop_
_entity.id
_entity.type
_entity.pdbx_description
1 polymer ?
#
loop_
_entity_poly.entity_id
_entity_poly.type
_entity_poly.pdbx_seq_one_letter_code
_entity_poly.pdbx_strand_id
1 'polypeptide(L)' 'MKKCIYCKKEIDENSVIDFCNDCGKGVWGEKMFNTIVKSMQDARERGDLMQGSVETNYPRMSKRM' A
#
# COMPACT_ATOMS: atom_id res chain seq x y z
N MET A 1 10.19 7.55 -7.31
CA MET A 1 8.98 7.02 -7.97
C MET A 1 8.67 5.62 -7.46
N LYS A 2 7.40 5.28 -7.33
CA LYS A 2 6.97 3.91 -6.98
C LYS A 2 7.00 3.01 -8.22
N LYS A 3 7.18 1.70 -8.04
CA LYS A 3 7.13 0.71 -9.12
C LYS A 3 6.09 -0.36 -8.82
N CYS A 4 5.39 -0.80 -9.87
CA CYS A 4 4.47 -1.93 -9.80
C CYS A 4 5.20 -3.17 -9.31
N ILE A 5 4.67 -3.84 -8.28
CA ILE A 5 5.28 -5.06 -7.72
C ILE A 5 5.37 -6.19 -8.75
N TYR A 6 4.46 -6.23 -9.73
CA TYR A 6 4.39 -7.26 -10.76
C TYR A 6 5.26 -6.94 -11.98
N CYS A 7 4.95 -5.87 -12.71
CA CYS A 7 5.58 -5.59 -14.00
C CYS A 7 6.68 -4.51 -13.94
N LYS A 8 6.98 -3.97 -12.76
CA LYS A 8 7.98 -2.91 -12.53
C LYS A 8 7.74 -1.58 -13.26
N LYS A 9 6.60 -1.43 -13.95
CA LYS A 9 6.14 -0.15 -14.52
C LYS A 9 6.05 0.91 -13.43
N GLU A 10 6.36 2.15 -13.79
CA GLU A 10 6.24 3.30 -12.91
C GLU A 10 4.80 3.53 -12.44
N ILE A 11 4.68 3.91 -11.17
CA ILE A 11 3.43 4.28 -10.50
C ILE A 11 3.68 5.60 -9.77
N ASP A 12 2.65 6.44 -9.72
CA ASP A 12 2.65 7.67 -8.93
C ASP A 12 3.03 7.40 -7.46
N GLU A 13 3.88 8.25 -6.88
CA GLU A 13 4.32 8.09 -5.48
C GLU A 13 3.16 8.26 -4.48
N ASN A 14 2.13 9.03 -4.84
CA ASN A 14 0.95 9.25 -4.01
C ASN A 14 -0.14 8.18 -4.21
N SER A 15 0.15 7.13 -5.00
CA SER A 15 -0.78 6.02 -5.21
C SER A 15 -0.95 5.19 -3.93
N VAL A 16 -2.22 4.90 -3.59
CA VAL A 16 -2.57 4.04 -2.45
C VAL A 16 -2.35 2.54 -2.72
N ILE A 17 -1.91 2.17 -3.93
CA ILE A 17 -1.67 0.78 -4.35
C ILE A 17 -0.24 0.58 -4.85
N ASP A 18 0.26 -0.65 -4.73
CA ASP A 18 1.61 -1.07 -5.13
C ASP A 18 1.68 -1.73 -6.52
N PHE A 19 0.58 -1.76 -7.25
CA PHE A 19 0.46 -2.39 -8.57
C PHE A 19 -0.19 -1.43 -9.57
N CYS A 20 0.13 -1.57 -10.86
CA CYS A 20 -0.42 -0.71 -11.90
C CYS A 20 -1.84 -1.16 -12.29
N ASN A 21 -2.55 -0.28 -13.01
CA ASN A 21 -3.90 -0.54 -13.50
C ASN A 21 -3.96 -1.81 -14.35
N ASP A 22 -3.01 -2.01 -15.26
CA ASP A 22 -3.00 -3.16 -16.18
C ASP A 22 -2.91 -4.48 -15.41
N CYS A 23 -1.98 -4.57 -14.44
CA CYS A 23 -1.83 -5.77 -13.62
C CYS A 23 -3.03 -5.97 -12.69
N GLY A 24 -3.52 -4.91 -12.03
CA GLY A 24 -4.63 -5.01 -11.12
C GLY A 24 -5.93 -5.43 -11.82
N LYS A 25 -6.28 -4.76 -12.92
CA LYS A 25 -7.44 -5.13 -13.75
C LYS A 25 -7.29 -6.53 -14.35
N GLY A 26 -6.08 -6.96 -14.71
CA GLY A 26 -5.81 -8.31 -15.21
C GLY A 26 -6.07 -9.42 -14.18
N VAL A 27 -5.85 -9.16 -12.90
CA VAL A 27 -6.08 -10.14 -11.82
C VAL A 27 -7.52 -10.13 -11.33
N TRP A 28 -8.09 -8.94 -11.07
CA TRP A 28 -9.38 -8.82 -10.40
C TRP A 28 -10.55 -8.42 -11.32
N GLY A 29 -10.27 -8.00 -12.55
CA GLY A 29 -11.24 -7.34 -13.43
C GLY A 29 -11.50 -5.89 -13.01
N GLU A 30 -12.08 -5.11 -13.93
CA GLU A 30 -12.23 -3.66 -13.77
C GLU A 30 -13.10 -3.26 -12.56
N LYS A 31 -14.24 -3.92 -12.37
CA LYS A 31 -15.18 -3.60 -11.28
C LYS A 31 -14.53 -3.78 -9.92
N MET A 32 -13.88 -4.93 -9.70
CA MET A 32 -13.25 -5.24 -8.42
C MET A 32 -12.00 -4.38 -8.19
N PHE A 33 -11.19 -4.15 -9.23
CA PHE A 33 -10.06 -3.24 -9.17
C PHE A 33 -10.49 -1.84 -8.71
N ASN A 34 -11.55 -1.28 -9.30
CA ASN A 34 -12.07 0.02 -8.91
C ASN A 34 -12.54 0.05 -7.45
N THR A 35 -13.21 -1.02 -6.99
CA THR A 35 -13.62 -1.15 -5.58
C THR A 35 -12.42 -1.20 -4.64
N ILE A 36 -11.36 -1.94 -4.97
CA ILE A 36 -10.13 -2.03 -4.18
C ILE A 36 -9.47 -0.66 -4.06
N VAL A 37 -9.27 0.03 -5.21
CA VAL A 37 -8.65 1.36 -5.23
C VAL A 37 -9.45 2.35 -4.40
N LYS A 38 -10.78 2.38 -4.58
CA LYS A 38 -11.66 3.25 -3.79
C LYS A 38 -11.56 2.94 -2.30
N SER A 39 -11.64 1.66 -1.92
CA SER A 39 -11.57 1.26 -0.51
C SER A 39 -10.25 1.66 0.14
N MET A 40 -9.13 1.56 -0.59
CA MET A 40 -7.82 2.01 -0.14
C MET A 40 -7.72 3.55 -0.04
N GLN A 41 -8.35 4.29 -0.96
CA GLN A 41 -8.44 5.75 -0.88
C GLN A 41 -9.25 6.17 0.35
N ASP A 42 -10.42 5.58 0.55
CA ASP A 42 -11.28 5.85 1.70
C ASP A 42 -10.55 5.51 3.02
N ALA A 43 -9.80 4.40 3.05
CA ALA A 43 -8.97 4.03 4.20
C ALA A 43 -7.84 5.03 4.48
N ARG A 44 -7.21 5.59 3.43
CA ARG A 44 -6.23 6.66 3.59
C ARG A 44 -6.86 7.91 4.20
N GLU A 45 -8.03 8.30 3.70
CA GLU A 45 -8.76 9.48 4.18
C GLU A 45 -9.20 9.34 5.64
N ARG A 46 -9.56 8.13 6.08
CA ARG A 46 -9.85 7.84 7.49
C ARG A 46 -8.61 7.73 8.39
N GLY A 47 -7.41 7.67 7.80
CA GLY A 47 -6.16 7.46 8.53
C GLY A 47 -5.87 5.99 8.87
N ASP A 48 -6.66 5.03 8.37
CA ASP A 48 -6.50 3.59 8.66
C ASP A 48 -5.17 3.04 8.12
N LEU A 49 -4.64 3.65 7.06
CA LEU A 49 -3.35 3.26 6.45
C LEU A 49 -2.13 3.74 7.24
N MET A 50 -2.33 4.64 8.22
CA MET A 50 -1.25 5.17 9.07
C MET A 50 -1.05 4.25 10.28
N GLN A 51 -0.55 3.04 10.04
CA GLN A 51 -0.06 2.22 11.15
C GLN A 51 1.22 2.84 11.67
N GLY A 52 1.14 3.40 12.89
CA GLY A 52 2.14 4.27 13.50
C GLY A 52 3.57 3.84 13.20
N SER A 53 4.38 4.78 12.76
CA SER A 53 5.83 4.64 12.77
C SER A 53 6.23 4.13 14.13
N VAL A 54 6.88 2.96 14.20
CA VAL A 54 7.67 2.60 15.38
C VAL A 54 8.75 3.67 15.49
N GLU A 55 8.43 4.76 16.17
CA GLU A 55 9.39 5.83 16.45
C GLU A 55 10.54 5.18 17.20
N THR A 56 11.68 5.18 16.54
CA THR A 56 12.95 4.67 17.03
C THR A 56 13.40 5.50 18.23
N ASN A 57 12.91 5.23 19.44
CA ASN A 57 13.68 5.50 20.67
C ASN A 57 13.20 4.77 21.95
N TYR A 58 12.88 3.48 21.88
CA TYR A 58 12.92 2.64 23.09
C TYR A 58 14.17 1.76 23.02
N PRO A 59 15.04 1.76 24.06
CA PRO A 59 16.18 0.87 24.09
C PRO A 59 15.66 -0.56 23.98
N ARG A 60 16.21 -1.31 23.01
CA ARG A 60 15.98 -2.76 22.88
C ARG A 60 16.13 -3.37 24.26
N MET A 61 15.02 -3.78 24.89
CA MET A 61 15.12 -4.72 25.99
C MET A 61 15.72 -5.99 25.39
N SER A 62 17.00 -6.18 25.71
CA SER A 62 17.76 -7.35 25.36
C SER A 62 16.98 -8.58 25.76
N LYS A 63 16.80 -9.51 24.83
CA LYS A 63 16.39 -10.89 25.10
C LYS A 63 17.11 -11.38 26.36
N ARG A 64 16.36 -11.82 27.35
CA ARG A 64 16.83 -12.82 28.31
C ARG A 64 15.99 -14.08 28.17
N MET A 65 16.72 -15.17 28.30
CA MET A 65 16.41 -16.58 28.10
C MET A 65 15.10 -17.03 28.72
#